data_AF-A0A4R3AD06-F1
#
_entry.id   AF-A0A4R3AD06-F1
#
_cell.length_a   1.000
_cell.length_b   1.000
_cell.length_c   1.000
_cell.angle_alpha   90.00
_cell.angle_beta   90.00
_cell.angle_gamma   90.00
#
_symmetry.space_group_name_H-M   'P 1'
#
loop_
_entity.id
_entity.type
_entity.pdbx_description
1 polymer ?
#
loop_
_entity_poly.entity_id
_entity_poly.type
_entity_poly.pdbx_seq_one_letter_code
_entity_poly.pdbx_strand_id
1 'polypeptide(L)'
;MDTKQLFRFFHSKCDLTNWLNENGELAQSEGDVKWFYSGINEDFKSEFVSQKIEETFNDGDIYLCISSNKSSLVSKSEAVTEIAKILHKKEIGIIDKSFTKMMFFNSYGTFKSGIIREFPESRSRPNGHRLKMEFFANIMDKNTTKVAKAIDKYFEHFEKELNNDYGGIMEYLWIDLELVAHYKSHPFRYQKRVSQPSSYTDFFTYNVGHYSIHPDYERLKELSTDKEICDYVFELLYNSTQVLVDKQKKLGNFDATKFRLDFLSAMEKIEYS
;
A
#
# COMPACT_ATOMS: atom_id res chain seq x y z
N MET A 1 19.00 14.66 17.00
CA MET A 1 18.06 15.27 16.05
C MET A 1 17.69 16.65 16.58
N ASP A 2 17.82 17.71 15.79
CA ASP A 2 17.44 19.06 16.25
C ASP A 2 15.91 19.24 16.31
N THR A 3 15.43 20.34 16.90
CA THR A 3 13.99 20.63 17.03
C THR A 3 13.24 20.67 15.70
N LYS A 4 13.86 21.14 14.61
CA LYS A 4 13.22 21.23 13.29
C LYS A 4 13.15 19.86 12.64
N GLN A 5 14.23 19.08 12.74
CA GLN A 5 14.31 17.72 12.24
C GLN A 5 13.27 16.82 12.95
N LEU A 6 13.13 16.94 14.28
CA LEU A 6 12.14 16.18 15.04
C LEU A 6 10.71 16.50 14.61
N PHE A 7 10.38 17.79 14.49
CA PHE A 7 9.06 18.20 14.01
C PHE A 7 8.76 17.71 12.59
N ARG A 8 9.74 17.79 11.68
CA ARG A 8 9.61 17.26 10.31
C ARG A 8 9.44 15.75 10.30
N PHE A 9 10.20 15.03 11.12
CA PHE A 9 10.08 13.58 11.25
C PHE A 9 8.68 13.19 11.68
N PHE A 10 8.16 13.80 12.76
CA PHE A 10 6.80 13.57 13.23
C PHE A 10 5.76 13.72 12.11
N HIS A 11 5.75 14.86 11.41
CA HIS A 11 4.79 15.08 10.31
C HIS A 11 4.98 14.11 9.15
N SER A 12 6.21 13.74 8.81
CA SER A 12 6.48 12.76 7.74
C SER A 12 6.00 11.35 8.08
N LYS A 13 5.82 11.05 9.37
CA LYS A 13 5.42 9.72 9.86
C LYS A 13 3.97 9.65 10.31
N CYS A 14 3.34 10.77 10.67
CA CYS A 14 1.97 10.81 11.17
C CYS A 14 0.99 10.12 10.20
N ASP A 15 1.05 10.46 8.91
CA ASP A 15 0.17 9.87 7.89
C ASP A 15 0.54 8.43 7.51
N LEU A 16 1.73 7.97 7.90
CA LEU A 16 2.26 6.62 7.67
C LEU A 16 2.31 5.79 8.96
N THR A 17 1.69 6.27 10.03
CA THR A 17 1.61 5.55 11.30
C THR A 17 0.43 4.60 11.24
N ASN A 18 0.66 3.34 11.60
CA ASN A 18 -0.42 2.38 11.74
C ASN A 18 -1.09 2.58 13.11
N TRP A 19 -2.25 3.23 13.09
CA TRP A 19 -3.03 3.54 14.29
C TRP A 19 -3.66 2.30 14.91
N LEU A 20 -3.89 2.33 16.21
CA LEU A 20 -4.44 1.19 16.95
C LEU A 20 -5.97 1.29 17.09
N ASN A 21 -6.62 0.13 17.12
CA ASN A 21 -8.03 -0.03 17.44
C ASN A 21 -8.25 -0.13 18.96
N GLU A 22 -9.49 -0.36 19.38
CA GLU A 22 -9.87 -0.44 20.78
C GLU A 22 -9.28 -1.63 21.55
N ASN A 23 -8.86 -2.68 20.85
CA ASN A 23 -8.18 -3.84 21.41
C ASN A 23 -6.65 -3.67 21.47
N GLY A 24 -6.12 -2.54 20.98
CA GLY A 24 -4.68 -2.30 20.88
C GLY A 24 -4.01 -3.01 19.69
N GLU A 25 -4.81 -3.49 18.73
CA GLU A 25 -4.33 -4.07 17.47
C GLU A 25 -4.27 -3.01 16.37
N LEU A 26 -3.63 -3.30 15.24
CA LEU A 26 -3.63 -2.36 14.10
C LEU A 26 -5.05 -2.18 13.56
N ALA A 27 -5.52 -0.94 13.48
CA ALA A 27 -6.78 -0.60 12.83
C ALA A 27 -6.73 -1.02 11.35
N GLN A 28 -7.88 -1.46 10.82
CA GLN A 28 -8.01 -1.89 9.42
C GLN A 28 -8.70 -0.83 8.55
N SER A 29 -9.23 0.22 9.17
CA SER A 29 -9.83 1.39 8.52
C SER A 29 -9.78 2.60 9.44
N GLU A 30 -10.05 3.80 8.91
CA GLU A 30 -10.12 5.02 9.73
C GLU A 30 -11.24 4.94 10.78
N GLY A 31 -12.35 4.24 10.47
CA GLY A 31 -13.47 4.05 11.40
C GLY A 31 -13.12 3.16 12.60
N ASP A 32 -12.11 2.30 12.46
CA ASP A 32 -11.68 1.38 13.52
C ASP A 32 -10.68 2.00 14.49
N VAL A 33 -10.17 3.21 14.18
CA VAL A 33 -9.15 3.87 14.99
C VAL A 33 -9.70 4.26 16.36
N LYS A 34 -9.02 3.86 17.42
CA LYS A 34 -9.38 4.25 18.77
C LYS A 34 -8.94 5.67 19.07
N TRP A 35 -9.93 6.54 19.25
CA TRP A 35 -9.75 7.87 19.82
C TRP A 35 -10.08 7.87 21.31
N PHE A 36 -9.22 8.52 22.09
CA PHE A 36 -9.40 8.77 23.51
C PHE A 36 -9.68 10.24 23.74
N TYR A 37 -10.60 10.56 24.65
CA TYR A 37 -10.88 11.94 25.04
C TYR A 37 -10.01 12.34 26.24
N SER A 38 -9.12 13.31 26.02
CA SER A 38 -8.29 13.92 27.06
C SER A 38 -8.83 15.25 27.57
N GLY A 39 -9.75 15.90 26.86
CA GLY A 39 -10.18 17.28 27.15
C GLY A 39 -9.10 18.32 26.84
N ILE A 40 -9.40 19.58 27.13
CA ILE A 40 -8.51 20.75 26.96
C ILE A 40 -8.72 21.73 28.12
N ASN A 41 -7.73 22.59 28.40
CA ASN A 41 -7.81 23.60 29.47
C ASN A 41 -8.23 22.98 30.82
N GLU A 42 -9.30 23.49 31.43
CA GLU A 42 -9.82 23.02 32.72
C GLU A 42 -10.37 21.59 32.64
N ASP A 43 -10.83 21.15 31.46
CA ASP A 43 -11.34 19.79 31.22
C ASP A 43 -10.23 18.76 30.96
N PHE A 44 -8.95 19.19 30.96
CA PHE A 44 -7.84 18.32 30.64
C PHE A 44 -7.62 17.24 31.71
N LYS A 45 -7.78 15.97 31.33
CA LYS A 45 -7.67 14.79 32.19
C LYS A 45 -6.21 14.36 32.35
N SER A 46 -5.43 15.14 33.11
CA SER A 46 -3.98 14.94 33.27
C SER A 46 -3.59 13.53 33.72
N GLU A 47 -4.27 12.97 34.72
CA GLU A 47 -3.96 11.62 35.23
C GLU A 47 -4.19 10.53 34.17
N PHE A 48 -5.30 10.64 33.43
CA PHE A 48 -5.63 9.72 32.35
C PHE A 48 -4.61 9.78 31.21
N VAL A 49 -4.20 10.99 30.80
CA VAL A 49 -3.17 11.17 29.77
C VAL A 49 -1.82 10.62 30.24
N SER A 50 -1.45 10.90 31.50
CA SER A 50 -0.23 10.37 32.10
C SER A 50 -0.22 8.84 32.07
N GLN A 51 -1.31 8.19 32.51
CA GLN A 51 -1.43 6.74 32.47
C GLN A 51 -1.27 6.19 31.04
N LYS A 52 -1.91 6.82 30.05
CA LYS A 52 -1.84 6.36 28.66
C LYS A 52 -0.46 6.53 28.04
N ILE A 53 0.28 7.57 28.41
CA ILE A 53 1.67 7.77 28.02
C ILE A 53 2.56 6.67 28.64
N GLU A 54 2.36 6.33 29.92
CA GLU A 54 3.10 5.24 30.59
C GLU A 54 2.81 3.86 29.97
N GLU A 55 1.55 3.58 29.64
CA GLU A 55 1.15 2.33 28.98
C GLU A 55 1.71 2.22 27.55
N THR A 56 1.82 3.35 26.84
CA THR A 56 2.25 3.35 25.44
C THR A 56 3.78 3.26 25.33
N PHE A 57 4.51 4.00 26.17
CA PHE A 57 5.95 4.19 26.03
C PHE A 57 6.72 3.56 27.19
N ASN A 58 7.73 2.75 26.88
CA ASN A 58 8.54 2.09 27.92
C ASN A 58 9.69 2.98 28.42
N ASP A 59 10.10 3.98 27.63
CA ASP A 59 11.20 4.89 27.97
C ASP A 59 10.81 5.88 29.08
N GLY A 60 11.77 6.33 29.90
CA GLY A 60 11.53 7.40 30.87
C GLY A 60 11.33 8.78 30.21
N ASP A 61 12.00 9.01 29.09
CA ASP A 61 11.92 10.23 28.29
C ASP A 61 11.30 9.95 26.91
N ILE A 62 10.59 10.94 26.38
CA ILE A 62 9.88 10.89 25.10
C ILE A 62 10.13 12.16 24.30
N TYR A 63 10.06 12.06 22.98
CA TYR A 63 10.13 13.23 22.12
C TYR A 63 8.76 13.89 22.04
N LEU A 64 8.69 15.14 22.50
CA LEU A 64 7.51 15.99 22.39
C LEU A 64 7.63 16.90 21.16
N CYS A 65 6.65 16.84 20.27
CA CYS A 65 6.64 17.53 18.98
C CYS A 65 5.47 18.53 18.92
N ILE A 66 5.73 19.83 19.14
CA ILE A 66 4.69 20.88 19.14
C ILE A 66 4.84 21.83 17.94
N SER A 67 6.06 22.26 17.66
CA SER A 67 6.37 23.06 16.48
C SER A 67 7.84 22.95 16.08
N SER A 68 8.18 23.47 14.90
CA SER A 68 9.53 23.48 14.34
C SER A 68 10.59 24.11 15.25
N ASN A 69 10.19 24.97 16.19
CA ASN A 69 11.04 25.61 17.19
C ASN A 69 10.74 25.17 18.64
N LYS A 70 9.78 24.27 18.84
CA LYS A 70 9.35 23.76 20.15
C LYS A 70 9.12 22.26 20.05
N SER A 71 10.20 21.53 19.81
CA SER A 71 10.22 20.07 19.88
C SER A 71 11.50 19.61 20.56
N SER A 72 11.39 18.71 21.53
CA SER A 72 12.52 18.31 22.37
C SER A 72 12.29 16.94 23.01
N LEU A 73 13.36 16.33 23.49
CA LEU A 73 13.28 15.20 24.42
C LEU A 73 12.91 15.75 25.81
N VAL A 74 11.88 15.19 26.42
CA VAL A 74 11.36 15.59 27.73
C VAL A 74 10.99 14.36 28.55
N SER A 75 10.92 14.51 29.86
CA SER A 75 10.32 13.46 30.70
C SER A 75 8.82 13.32 30.40
N LYS A 76 8.23 12.16 30.70
CA LYS A 76 6.79 11.93 30.52
C LYS A 76 5.92 12.92 31.31
N SER A 77 6.31 13.28 32.53
CA SER A 77 5.58 14.25 33.36
C SER A 77 5.61 15.67 32.79
N GLU A 78 6.75 16.10 32.25
CA GLU A 78 6.89 17.36 31.52
C GLU A 78 6.03 17.36 30.25
N ALA A 79 5.98 16.24 29.51
CA ALA A 79 5.13 16.12 28.33
C ALA A 79 3.65 16.34 28.66
N VAL A 80 3.13 15.67 29.70
CA VAL A 80 1.73 15.86 30.16
C VAL A 80 1.47 17.33 30.50
N THR A 81 2.39 17.96 31.23
CA THR A 81 2.30 19.37 31.62
C THR A 81 2.25 20.30 30.42
N GLU A 82 3.08 20.07 29.41
CA GLU A 82 3.11 20.90 28.20
C GLU A 82 1.88 20.67 27.31
N ILE A 83 1.40 19.42 27.21
CA ILE A 83 0.16 19.09 26.47
C ILE A 83 -1.02 19.86 27.07
N ALA A 84 -1.21 19.80 28.39
CA ALA A 84 -2.29 20.50 29.09
C ALA A 84 -2.34 22.00 28.74
N LYS A 85 -1.17 22.65 28.64
CA LYS A 85 -1.05 24.09 28.38
C LYS A 85 -1.36 24.49 26.96
N ILE A 86 -1.07 23.65 25.96
CA ILE A 86 -1.04 24.08 24.55
C ILE A 86 -1.98 23.33 23.62
N LEU A 87 -2.60 22.23 24.07
CA LEU A 87 -3.42 21.39 23.20
C LEU A 87 -4.56 22.16 22.51
N HIS A 88 -5.22 23.09 23.21
CA HIS A 88 -6.27 23.94 22.62
C HIS A 88 -5.80 24.88 21.49
N LYS A 89 -4.49 25.01 21.27
CA LYS A 89 -3.90 25.88 20.24
C LYS A 89 -3.25 25.11 19.09
N LYS A 90 -2.73 23.91 19.37
CA LYS A 90 -1.89 23.16 18.43
C LYS A 90 -2.07 21.66 18.63
N GLU A 91 -1.94 20.94 17.52
CA GLU A 91 -1.74 19.50 17.54
C GLU A 91 -0.36 19.17 18.12
N ILE A 92 -0.26 18.02 18.78
CA ILE A 92 0.94 17.60 19.49
C ILE A 92 1.23 16.14 19.15
N GLY A 93 2.47 15.88 18.76
CA GLY A 93 3.00 14.53 18.60
C GLY A 93 3.84 14.12 19.82
N ILE A 94 3.75 12.85 20.19
CA ILE A 94 4.71 12.20 21.08
C ILE A 94 5.31 11.01 20.34
N ILE A 95 6.63 10.85 20.41
CA ILE A 95 7.35 9.73 19.80
C ILE A 95 8.31 9.13 20.84
N ASP A 96 8.44 7.81 20.86
CA ASP A 96 9.41 7.13 21.71
C ASP A 96 10.86 7.27 21.21
N LYS A 97 11.84 6.91 22.02
CA LYS A 97 13.25 7.10 21.63
C LYS A 97 13.69 6.17 20.52
N SER A 98 13.00 5.03 20.37
CA SER A 98 13.27 4.06 19.30
C SER A 98 12.56 4.38 17.98
N PHE A 99 11.72 5.42 17.94
CA PHE A 99 10.93 5.81 16.76
C PHE A 99 10.02 4.69 16.23
N THR A 100 9.45 3.88 17.13
CA THR A 100 8.55 2.77 16.79
C THR A 100 7.11 3.02 17.22
N LYS A 101 6.86 4.00 18.10
CA LYS A 101 5.52 4.32 18.61
C LYS A 101 5.25 5.80 18.54
N MET A 102 3.99 6.15 18.29
CA MET A 102 3.53 7.53 18.23
C MET A 102 2.23 7.69 19.01
N MET A 103 2.06 8.85 19.64
CA MET A 103 0.74 9.39 20.00
C MET A 103 0.52 10.70 19.28
N PHE A 104 -0.71 10.91 18.81
CA PHE A 104 -1.14 12.15 18.17
C PHE A 104 -2.31 12.73 18.94
N PHE A 105 -2.17 13.98 19.39
CA PHE A 105 -3.20 14.75 20.06
C PHE A 105 -3.66 15.86 19.13
N ASN A 106 -4.97 15.99 18.93
CA ASN A 106 -5.55 17.08 18.16
C ASN A 106 -6.04 18.23 19.05
N SER A 107 -6.29 19.38 18.45
CA SER A 107 -6.69 20.57 19.21
C SER A 107 -8.08 20.52 19.86
N TYR A 108 -8.85 19.46 19.59
CA TYR A 108 -10.17 19.23 20.16
C TYR A 108 -10.13 18.42 21.47
N GLY A 109 -8.94 18.06 21.95
CA GLY A 109 -8.80 17.32 23.20
C GLY A 109 -9.05 15.82 23.03
N THR A 110 -8.77 15.26 21.84
CA THR A 110 -8.70 13.82 21.66
C THR A 110 -7.32 13.40 21.16
N PHE A 111 -6.98 12.13 21.40
CA PHE A 111 -5.73 11.56 20.92
C PHE A 111 -5.89 10.11 20.50
N LYS A 112 -4.94 9.65 19.69
CA LYS A 112 -4.78 8.26 19.27
C LYS A 112 -3.33 7.82 19.41
N SER A 113 -3.11 6.51 19.50
CA SER A 113 -1.78 5.90 19.55
C SER A 113 -1.58 4.93 18.40
N GLY A 114 -0.34 4.75 17.98
CA GLY A 114 0.01 3.98 16.79
C GLY A 114 1.44 3.47 16.82
N ILE A 115 1.71 2.57 15.87
CA ILE A 115 3.03 2.00 15.62
C ILE A 115 3.60 2.65 14.36
N ILE A 116 4.80 3.21 14.47
CA ILE A 116 5.54 3.71 13.33
C ILE A 116 6.19 2.51 12.64
N ARG A 117 5.81 2.25 11.40
CA ARG A 117 6.47 1.28 10.53
C ARG A 117 7.36 1.98 9.53
N GLU A 118 8.49 1.34 9.22
CA GLU A 118 9.37 1.82 8.16
C GLU A 118 8.91 1.29 6.80
N PHE A 119 8.76 2.21 5.86
CA PHE A 119 8.46 1.93 4.47
C PHE A 119 9.62 2.48 3.63
N PRO A 120 10.69 1.69 3.41
CA PRO A 120 11.88 2.16 2.70
C PRO A 120 11.56 2.50 1.25
N GLU A 121 12.37 3.30 0.55
CA GLU A 121 12.13 3.60 -0.87
C GLU A 121 12.34 2.40 -1.80
N SER A 122 13.07 1.41 -1.31
CA SER A 122 13.32 0.14 -1.98
C SER A 122 13.64 -0.94 -0.99
N ARG A 123 13.33 -2.19 -1.33
CA ARG A 123 13.74 -3.36 -0.56
C ARG A 123 14.12 -4.50 -1.48
N SER A 124 14.92 -5.43 -0.99
CA SER A 124 15.08 -6.73 -1.64
C SER A 124 13.78 -7.52 -1.56
N ARG A 125 13.48 -8.28 -2.61
CA ARG A 125 12.39 -9.27 -2.58
C ARG A 125 12.58 -10.20 -1.39
N PRO A 126 11.58 -10.39 -0.52
CA PRO A 126 11.67 -11.31 0.60
C PRO A 126 11.92 -12.75 0.13
N ASN A 127 12.77 -13.49 0.86
CA ASN A 127 13.06 -14.89 0.54
C ASN A 127 11.79 -15.74 0.56
N GLY A 128 11.61 -16.59 -0.45
CA GLY A 128 10.45 -17.47 -0.58
C GLY A 128 9.15 -16.77 -0.98
N HIS A 129 9.17 -15.45 -1.20
CA HIS A 129 7.99 -14.74 -1.70
C HIS A 129 7.77 -15.11 -3.16
N ARG A 130 6.60 -15.64 -3.50
CA ARG A 130 6.22 -15.93 -4.89
C ARG A 130 5.85 -14.65 -5.63
N LEU A 131 6.00 -14.65 -6.95
CA LEU A 131 5.46 -13.57 -7.78
C LEU A 131 3.95 -13.54 -7.62
N LYS A 132 3.37 -12.38 -7.32
CA LYS A 132 1.93 -12.18 -7.40
C LYS A 132 1.58 -11.53 -8.74
N MET A 133 0.72 -12.20 -9.49
CA MET A 133 0.24 -11.72 -10.77
C MET A 133 -1.13 -11.08 -10.56
N GLU A 134 -1.36 -9.91 -11.16
CA GLU A 134 -2.67 -9.24 -11.15
C GLU A 134 -2.97 -8.67 -12.55
N PHE A 135 -4.18 -8.94 -13.05
CA PHE A 135 -4.68 -8.39 -14.31
C PHE A 135 -5.75 -7.34 -14.04
N PHE A 136 -5.74 -6.25 -14.80
CA PHE A 136 -6.72 -5.18 -14.64
C PHE A 136 -7.42 -4.90 -15.97
N ALA A 137 -8.75 -4.95 -15.95
CA ALA A 137 -9.60 -4.57 -17.09
C ALA A 137 -10.73 -3.62 -16.62
N ASN A 138 -10.40 -2.73 -15.67
CA ASN A 138 -11.35 -1.92 -14.92
C ASN A 138 -11.73 -0.60 -15.61
N ILE A 139 -10.92 -0.12 -16.56
CA ILE A 139 -11.22 1.08 -17.36
C ILE A 139 -11.82 0.64 -18.69
N MET A 140 -13.11 0.88 -18.88
CA MET A 140 -13.87 0.44 -20.05
C MET A 140 -14.83 1.52 -20.56
N ASP A 141 -15.27 1.39 -21.81
CA ASP A 141 -16.40 2.13 -22.34
C ASP A 141 -17.62 1.20 -22.53
N LYS A 142 -18.71 1.77 -23.04
CA LYS A 142 -19.96 1.01 -23.27
C LYS A 142 -19.78 -0.16 -24.24
N ASN A 143 -18.87 -0.07 -25.20
CA ASN A 143 -18.66 -1.07 -26.24
C ASN A 143 -17.75 -2.21 -25.76
N THR A 144 -16.85 -1.93 -24.81
CA THR A 144 -15.89 -2.90 -24.28
C THR A 144 -16.28 -3.51 -22.93
N THR A 145 -17.40 -3.07 -22.33
CA THR A 145 -17.94 -3.66 -21.09
C THR A 145 -18.19 -5.17 -21.23
N LYS A 146 -18.60 -5.65 -22.41
CA LYS A 146 -18.78 -7.10 -22.67
C LYS A 146 -17.46 -7.88 -22.52
N VAL A 147 -16.34 -7.24 -22.89
CA VAL A 147 -15.02 -7.85 -22.86
C VAL A 147 -14.56 -8.04 -21.43
N ALA A 148 -14.63 -6.99 -20.60
CA ALA A 148 -14.31 -7.08 -19.18
C ALA A 148 -15.12 -8.18 -18.48
N LYS A 149 -16.44 -8.22 -18.70
CA LYS A 149 -17.31 -9.25 -18.09
C LYS A 149 -16.97 -10.68 -18.49
N ALA A 150 -16.55 -10.90 -19.74
CA ALA A 150 -16.17 -12.22 -20.21
C ALA A 150 -14.89 -12.71 -19.54
N ILE A 151 -13.88 -11.85 -19.42
CA ILE A 151 -12.54 -12.23 -18.92
C ILE A 151 -12.39 -12.20 -17.40
N ASP A 152 -13.13 -11.33 -16.71
CA ASP A 152 -13.04 -11.13 -15.25
C ASP A 152 -13.28 -12.43 -14.46
N LYS A 153 -14.15 -13.31 -14.99
CA LYS A 153 -14.43 -14.65 -14.44
C LYS A 153 -13.19 -15.55 -14.35
N TYR A 154 -12.18 -15.29 -15.19
CA TYR A 154 -11.00 -16.15 -15.33
C TYR A 154 -9.72 -15.51 -14.80
N PHE A 155 -9.71 -14.20 -14.49
CA PHE A 155 -8.52 -13.53 -13.96
C PHE A 155 -8.01 -14.20 -12.69
N GLU A 156 -8.88 -14.46 -11.72
CA GLU A 156 -8.49 -15.12 -10.46
C GLU A 156 -7.83 -16.49 -10.70
N HIS A 157 -8.26 -17.25 -11.72
CA HIS A 157 -7.64 -18.52 -12.10
C HIS A 157 -6.21 -18.32 -12.58
N PHE A 158 -5.99 -17.40 -13.54
CA PHE A 158 -4.65 -17.10 -14.05
C PHE A 158 -3.74 -16.55 -12.96
N GLU A 159 -4.23 -15.62 -12.16
CA GLU A 159 -3.46 -14.99 -11.08
C GLU A 159 -2.97 -16.03 -10.06
N LYS A 160 -3.79 -17.04 -9.75
CA LYS A 160 -3.41 -18.16 -8.89
C LYS A 160 -2.41 -19.10 -9.54
N GLU A 161 -2.64 -19.53 -10.78
CA GLU A 161 -1.74 -20.46 -11.48
C GLU A 161 -0.35 -19.84 -11.73
N LEU A 162 -0.31 -18.52 -11.98
CA LEU A 162 0.92 -17.75 -12.17
C LEU A 162 1.55 -17.25 -10.87
N ASN A 163 0.99 -17.61 -9.71
CA ASN A 163 1.55 -17.26 -8.40
C ASN A 163 2.62 -18.27 -7.99
N ASN A 164 3.81 -18.13 -8.58
CA ASN A 164 4.92 -19.06 -8.40
C ASN A 164 6.25 -18.35 -8.18
N ASP A 165 7.28 -19.10 -7.80
CA ASP A 165 8.64 -18.61 -7.78
C ASP A 165 9.32 -18.79 -9.14
N TYR A 166 9.53 -17.65 -9.80
CA TYR A 166 10.26 -17.51 -11.05
C TYR A 166 11.65 -16.90 -10.84
N GLY A 167 12.13 -16.77 -9.60
CA GLY A 167 13.36 -16.05 -9.30
C GLY A 167 13.26 -14.56 -9.66
N GLY A 168 14.40 -13.87 -9.69
CA GLY A 168 14.43 -12.43 -9.96
C GLY A 168 13.92 -11.54 -8.82
N ILE A 169 13.84 -10.24 -9.11
CA ILE A 169 13.59 -9.19 -8.10
C ILE A 169 12.13 -8.76 -7.99
N MET A 170 11.24 -9.21 -8.88
CA MET A 170 9.84 -8.80 -8.86
C MET A 170 9.07 -9.53 -7.75
N GLU A 171 8.28 -8.78 -7.00
CA GLU A 171 7.28 -9.34 -6.07
C GLU A 171 5.89 -9.36 -6.72
N TYR A 172 5.61 -8.39 -7.58
CA TYR A 172 4.33 -8.24 -8.26
C TYR A 172 4.53 -8.02 -9.76
N LEU A 173 3.61 -8.54 -10.57
CA LEU A 173 3.46 -8.22 -11.98
C LEU A 173 2.02 -7.80 -12.25
N TRP A 174 1.86 -6.56 -12.69
CA TRP A 174 0.58 -5.96 -13.04
C TRP A 174 0.49 -5.78 -14.54
N ILE A 175 -0.61 -6.25 -15.14
CA ILE A 175 -0.89 -6.05 -16.56
C ILE A 175 -2.28 -5.44 -16.72
N ASP A 176 -2.32 -4.23 -17.25
CA ASP A 176 -3.58 -3.55 -17.56
C ASP A 176 -4.00 -3.87 -19.00
N LEU A 177 -5.24 -4.30 -19.20
CA LEU A 177 -5.88 -4.37 -20.51
C LEU A 177 -6.66 -3.07 -20.73
N GLU A 178 -6.14 -2.21 -21.61
CA GLU A 178 -6.77 -0.93 -21.92
C GLU A 178 -8.01 -1.15 -22.79
N LEU A 179 -9.20 -1.05 -22.19
CA LEU A 179 -10.47 -1.24 -22.90
C LEU A 179 -11.08 0.08 -23.40
N VAL A 180 -10.29 1.15 -23.50
CA VAL A 180 -10.70 2.47 -24.02
C VAL A 180 -9.69 2.99 -25.04
N ALA A 181 -10.08 3.08 -26.31
CA ALA A 181 -9.16 3.26 -27.44
C ALA A 181 -8.32 4.56 -27.45
N HIS A 182 -8.77 5.61 -26.77
CA HIS A 182 -8.04 6.88 -26.72
C HIS A 182 -7.08 6.98 -25.53
N TYR A 183 -7.05 5.98 -24.65
CA TYR A 183 -6.06 5.90 -23.58
C TYR A 183 -4.72 5.45 -24.14
N LYS A 184 -3.63 5.90 -23.51
CA LYS A 184 -2.27 5.57 -23.97
C LYS A 184 -1.80 4.34 -23.22
N SER A 185 -1.26 3.37 -23.95
CA SER A 185 -0.59 2.26 -23.27
C SER A 185 0.72 2.75 -22.67
N HIS A 186 0.99 2.25 -21.49
CA HIS A 186 2.23 2.40 -20.77
C HIS A 186 3.17 1.24 -21.10
N PRO A 187 4.40 1.54 -21.55
CA PRO A 187 5.41 0.51 -21.72
C PRO A 187 5.82 -0.08 -20.36
N PHE A 188 6.44 -1.25 -20.39
CA PHE A 188 6.93 -1.90 -19.18
C PHE A 188 7.85 -1.00 -18.35
N ARG A 189 7.48 -0.86 -17.08
CA ARG A 189 8.25 -0.21 -16.04
C ARG A 189 8.42 -1.16 -14.85
N TYR A 190 9.58 -1.06 -14.22
CA TYR A 190 9.83 -1.70 -12.93
C TYR A 190 9.88 -0.62 -11.86
N GLN A 191 8.98 -0.69 -10.90
CA GLN A 191 8.81 0.28 -9.82
C GLN A 191 9.21 -0.37 -8.50
N LYS A 192 10.20 0.22 -7.82
CA LYS A 192 10.70 -0.31 -6.54
C LYS A 192 9.65 -0.20 -5.43
N ARG A 193 8.77 0.79 -5.53
CA ARG A 193 7.71 1.08 -4.57
C ARG A 193 6.54 1.78 -5.27
N VAL A 194 5.32 1.35 -4.99
CA VAL A 194 4.08 1.91 -5.51
C VAL A 194 3.12 2.11 -4.35
N SER A 195 2.44 3.27 -4.29
CA SER A 195 1.44 3.54 -3.26
C SER A 195 0.25 2.60 -3.39
N GLN A 196 -0.25 2.09 -2.25
CA GLN A 196 -1.37 1.18 -2.17
C GLN A 196 -2.50 1.81 -1.33
N PRO A 197 -3.32 2.71 -1.92
CA PRO A 197 -4.33 3.45 -1.19
C PRO A 197 -5.48 2.57 -0.66
N SER A 198 -5.63 1.35 -1.18
CA SER A 198 -6.65 0.39 -0.74
C SER A 198 -6.29 -0.32 0.57
N SER A 199 -5.04 -0.24 1.03
CA SER A 199 -4.61 -0.85 2.29
C SER A 199 -4.39 0.22 3.36
N TYR A 200 -4.95 -0.02 4.54
CA TYR A 200 -4.78 0.87 5.70
C TYR A 200 -3.54 0.50 6.54
N THR A 201 -2.98 -0.68 6.32
CA THR A 201 -1.83 -1.20 7.08
C THR A 201 -0.53 -1.23 6.28
N ASP A 202 -0.64 -1.51 4.98
CA ASP A 202 0.47 -1.58 4.03
C ASP A 202 0.34 -0.48 2.98
N PHE A 203 0.87 0.70 3.26
CA PHE A 203 0.73 1.88 2.38
C PHE A 203 1.43 1.74 1.02
N PHE A 204 2.27 0.72 0.85
CA PHE A 204 3.07 0.54 -0.36
C PHE A 204 3.23 -0.93 -0.75
N THR A 205 3.14 -1.18 -2.06
CA THR A 205 3.56 -2.41 -2.73
C THR A 205 4.98 -2.23 -3.26
N TYR A 206 5.81 -3.27 -3.21
CA TYR A 206 7.23 -3.20 -3.58
C TYR A 206 7.52 -4.02 -4.83
N ASN A 207 8.57 -3.61 -5.55
CA ASN A 207 9.17 -4.40 -6.63
C ASN A 207 8.17 -4.86 -7.70
N VAL A 208 7.41 -3.91 -8.24
CA VAL A 208 6.29 -4.12 -9.16
C VAL A 208 6.77 -3.97 -10.61
N GLY A 209 6.62 -5.01 -11.41
CA GLY A 209 6.60 -4.88 -12.87
C GLY A 209 5.20 -4.44 -13.30
N HIS A 210 5.09 -3.39 -14.10
CA HIS A 210 3.78 -2.88 -14.54
C HIS A 210 3.84 -2.45 -15.99
N TYR A 211 2.83 -2.85 -16.77
CA TYR A 211 2.60 -2.36 -18.11
C TYR A 211 1.13 -2.52 -18.50
N SER A 212 0.78 -1.92 -19.62
CA SER A 212 -0.57 -2.05 -20.17
C SER A 212 -0.52 -2.48 -21.63
N ILE A 213 -1.55 -3.17 -22.08
CA ILE A 213 -1.70 -3.65 -23.45
C ILE A 213 -2.95 -3.08 -24.10
N HIS A 214 -2.85 -2.88 -25.42
CA HIS A 214 -3.96 -2.45 -26.25
C HIS A 214 -4.46 -3.62 -27.08
N PRO A 215 -5.75 -3.98 -26.98
CA PRO A 215 -6.36 -4.86 -27.96
C PRO A 215 -6.59 -4.11 -29.27
N ASP A 216 -6.60 -4.85 -30.37
CA ASP A 216 -7.26 -4.41 -31.60
C ASP A 216 -8.77 -4.25 -31.32
N TYR A 217 -9.23 -3.00 -31.28
CA TYR A 217 -10.62 -2.64 -31.00
C TYR A 217 -11.58 -2.98 -32.13
N GLU A 218 -11.11 -3.00 -33.38
CA GLU A 218 -11.97 -3.43 -34.49
C GLU A 218 -12.19 -4.93 -34.40
N ARG A 219 -11.15 -5.70 -34.08
CA ARG A 219 -11.27 -7.13 -33.83
C ARG A 219 -12.24 -7.43 -32.69
N LEU A 220 -12.18 -6.70 -31.57
CA LEU A 220 -13.09 -6.89 -30.43
C LEU A 220 -14.57 -6.70 -30.78
N LYS A 221 -14.89 -5.87 -31.78
CA LYS A 221 -16.28 -5.67 -32.22
C LYS A 221 -16.86 -6.91 -32.88
N GLU A 222 -16.02 -7.67 -33.59
CA GLU A 222 -16.41 -8.87 -34.33
C GLU A 222 -16.66 -10.08 -33.41
N LEU A 223 -16.02 -10.11 -32.24
CA LEU A 223 -16.14 -11.23 -31.29
C LEU A 223 -17.53 -11.21 -30.62
N SER A 224 -18.26 -12.30 -30.75
CA SER A 224 -19.68 -12.38 -30.40
C SER A 224 -19.94 -13.27 -29.17
N THR A 225 -19.01 -14.16 -28.84
CA THR A 225 -19.14 -15.08 -27.71
C THR A 225 -18.08 -14.83 -26.63
N ASP A 226 -18.38 -15.16 -25.36
CA ASP A 226 -17.43 -15.08 -24.26
C ASP A 226 -16.15 -15.87 -24.56
N LYS A 227 -16.29 -17.06 -25.18
CA LYS A 227 -15.17 -17.90 -25.59
C LYS A 227 -14.24 -17.20 -26.59
N GLU A 228 -14.78 -16.65 -27.68
CA GLU A 228 -13.98 -15.94 -28.69
C GLU A 228 -13.25 -14.74 -28.09
N ILE A 229 -13.93 -13.99 -27.20
CA ILE A 229 -13.35 -12.87 -26.48
C ILE A 229 -12.18 -13.33 -25.62
N CYS A 230 -12.39 -14.37 -24.82
CA CYS A 230 -11.37 -14.89 -23.92
C CYS A 230 -10.17 -15.46 -24.68
N ASP A 231 -10.41 -16.28 -25.71
CA ASP A 231 -9.34 -16.85 -26.54
C ASP A 231 -8.44 -15.74 -27.11
N TYR A 232 -9.03 -14.69 -27.67
CA TYR A 232 -8.31 -13.54 -28.19
C TYR A 232 -7.55 -12.75 -27.09
N VAL A 233 -8.21 -12.41 -25.99
CA VAL A 233 -7.61 -11.58 -24.93
C VAL A 233 -6.49 -12.31 -24.22
N PHE A 234 -6.65 -13.60 -23.90
CA PHE A 234 -5.61 -14.36 -23.21
C PHE A 234 -4.43 -14.68 -24.12
N GLU A 235 -4.65 -14.89 -25.43
CA GLU A 235 -3.57 -14.94 -26.40
C GLU A 235 -2.80 -13.60 -26.46
N LEU A 236 -3.52 -12.48 -26.49
CA LEU A 236 -2.90 -11.15 -26.48
C LEU A 236 -2.08 -10.92 -25.20
N LEU A 237 -2.63 -11.27 -24.03
CA LEU A 237 -1.93 -11.19 -22.74
C LEU A 237 -0.67 -12.06 -22.77
N TYR A 238 -0.77 -13.33 -23.17
CA TYR A 238 0.37 -14.24 -23.29
C TYR A 238 1.45 -13.66 -24.21
N ASN A 239 1.08 -13.17 -25.39
CA ASN A 239 2.02 -12.58 -26.34
C ASN A 239 2.72 -11.36 -25.75
N SER A 240 2.00 -10.53 -24.99
CA SER A 240 2.57 -9.34 -24.36
C SER A 240 3.69 -9.65 -23.34
N THR A 241 3.68 -10.84 -22.73
CA THR A 241 4.70 -11.24 -21.74
C THR A 241 6.08 -11.43 -22.35
N GLN A 242 6.22 -11.33 -23.68
CA GLN A 242 7.51 -11.28 -24.37
C GLN A 242 8.40 -10.15 -23.82
N VAL A 243 7.80 -9.06 -23.34
CA VAL A 243 8.54 -7.98 -22.68
C VAL A 243 9.35 -8.46 -21.47
N LEU A 244 8.91 -9.51 -20.76
CA LEU A 244 9.63 -10.07 -19.63
C LEU A 244 10.89 -10.81 -20.07
N VAL A 245 10.84 -11.49 -21.22
CA VAL A 245 12.01 -12.13 -21.85
C VAL A 245 13.02 -11.05 -22.25
N ASP A 246 12.55 -9.98 -22.89
CA ASP A 246 13.40 -8.89 -23.36
C ASP A 246 14.07 -8.13 -22.19
N LYS A 247 13.40 -8.07 -21.03
CA LYS A 247 13.89 -7.39 -19.82
C LYS A 247 14.52 -8.33 -18.79
N GLN A 248 14.61 -9.62 -19.05
CA GLN A 248 14.97 -10.66 -18.08
C GLN A 248 16.22 -10.33 -17.23
N LYS A 249 17.29 -9.87 -17.89
CA LYS A 249 18.56 -9.50 -17.23
C LYS A 249 18.38 -8.35 -16.22
N LYS A 250 17.50 -7.40 -16.51
CA LYS A 250 17.20 -6.25 -15.63
C LYS A 250 16.27 -6.62 -14.48
N LEU A 251 15.62 -7.78 -14.56
CA LEU A 251 14.70 -8.30 -13.56
C LEU A 251 15.37 -9.32 -12.63
N GLY A 252 16.71 -9.25 -12.51
CA GLY A 252 17.48 -10.10 -11.59
C GLY A 252 17.53 -11.57 -12.00
N ASN A 253 17.54 -11.85 -13.30
CA ASN A 253 17.46 -13.21 -13.86
C ASN A 253 16.13 -13.92 -13.55
N PHE A 254 15.03 -13.17 -13.58
CA PHE A 254 13.68 -13.73 -13.64
C PHE A 254 13.60 -14.84 -14.72
N ASP A 255 12.94 -15.95 -14.45
CA ASP A 255 12.79 -17.03 -15.42
C ASP A 255 11.53 -16.79 -16.29
N ALA A 256 11.69 -15.91 -17.29
CA ALA A 256 10.61 -15.55 -18.20
C ALA A 256 10.13 -16.73 -19.06
N THR A 257 11.02 -17.69 -19.36
CA THR A 257 10.66 -18.88 -20.12
C THR A 257 9.74 -19.77 -19.30
N LYS A 258 10.08 -20.06 -18.04
CA LYS A 258 9.21 -20.82 -17.14
C LYS A 258 7.87 -20.11 -16.91
N PHE A 259 7.89 -18.80 -16.67
CA PHE A 259 6.66 -18.01 -16.53
C PHE A 259 5.73 -18.17 -17.74
N ARG A 260 6.27 -18.07 -18.96
CA ARG A 260 5.49 -18.22 -20.19
C ARG A 260 4.93 -19.65 -20.38
N LEU A 261 5.68 -20.67 -19.98
CA LEU A 261 5.20 -22.05 -20.01
C LEU A 261 4.05 -22.27 -19.02
N ASP A 262 4.18 -21.76 -17.79
CA ASP A 262 3.11 -21.82 -16.79
C ASP A 262 1.87 -21.04 -17.27
N PHE A 263 2.06 -19.91 -17.96
CA PHE A 263 0.96 -19.15 -18.58
C PHE A 263 0.20 -19.98 -19.61
N LEU A 264 0.90 -20.63 -20.54
CA LEU A 264 0.28 -21.52 -21.53
C LEU A 264 -0.49 -22.66 -20.85
N SER A 265 0.12 -23.29 -19.83
CA SER A 265 -0.56 -24.35 -19.07
C SER A 265 -1.81 -23.82 -18.36
N ALA A 266 -1.79 -22.59 -17.84
CA ALA A 266 -2.96 -21.97 -17.25
C ALA A 266 -4.08 -21.72 -18.27
N MET A 267 -3.74 -21.32 -19.51
CA MET A 267 -4.69 -21.16 -20.62
C MET A 267 -5.36 -22.49 -21.00
N GLU A 268 -4.61 -23.59 -21.05
CA GLU A 268 -5.14 -24.92 -21.39
C GLU A 268 -6.15 -25.47 -20.38
N LYS A 269 -6.08 -25.01 -19.12
CA LYS A 269 -6.96 -25.44 -18.03
C LYS A 269 -8.28 -24.68 -17.97
N ILE A 270 -8.53 -23.73 -18.87
CA ILE A 270 -9.76 -22.96 -18.87
C ILE A 270 -10.84 -23.68 -19.65
N GLU A 271 -11.91 -24.01 -18.92
CA GLU A 271 -13.16 -24.44 -19.53
C GLU A 271 -14.08 -23.22 -19.65
N TYR A 272 -14.26 -22.75 -20.88
CA TYR A 272 -15.20 -21.66 -21.16
C TYR A 272 -16.63 -22.18 -21.01
N SER A 273 -17.38 -21.63 -20.04
CA SER A 273 -18.75 -22.00 -19.71
C SER A 273 -19.75 -20.91 -20.09
#